data_AF-A0A7V9ZHQ3-F1
#
_entry.id   AF-A0A7V9ZHQ3-F1
#
_cell.length_a   1.000
_cell.length_b   1.000
_cell.length_c   1.000
_cell.angle_alpha   90.00
_cell.angle_beta   90.00
_cell.angle_gamma   90.00
#
_symmetry.space_group_name_H-M   'P 1'
#
loop_
_entity.id
_entity.type
_entity.pdbx_description
1 polymer ?
#
loop_
_entity_poly.entity_id
_entity_poly.type
_entity_poly.pdbx_seq_one_letter_code
_entity_poly.pdbx_strand_id
1 'polypeptide(L)'
;GGIVGNNLAAALDSAREDALYSQILFLFLGSPGAFLAAALSAAVAASGATRRRQEQSLLRARGSTQSQLMRLALVEAVLIGVLGGVVGLGAAAIIGRLSFGSVSFGVTTGNALVWAAVALVIGVGIAVVTTVVPARRDLRQAVAEGRMSIGRHRTPLWMRFGLDLLLLVGSLAVFWSTSRNKYTLVLAPEGVPTISVNYWAFLGPALLWVGSALLAWRVADLVITRGQPVVSGALRPAVGNLATVVTSAMYRQRRVVVRSAVLVGLALSFAISTATFNSTYRQQAEVDAQLTNGADVTVTEPPGSSVGPHAAAALADVPGVKAVEPLQHRFAYVGADLQDLYGINPQTITRATSLQDPYFQGASAPQLLARLAAQPDAILVSAETVNDFQLVRGDQLRLRLQDTQTQQYTDVTFRYVGIVNEFPTAPKDSFLVANASYVADQTGSDAVGAFLVGTGGQNTTSVAAQVRAVVGSAATVTTINDSRNLVGSSLTSVDLTGLTRLELGFALLIVAAAGGLVTALGLTERRRTLAIAMALRASPRQLRSFSIGESAFVAVLGLLTGSAAGWGLSQMLVKVLTGVFDPPPTSLAFPWTYLVVVAVSSVVAIGGAAVLTAGRAREYAQAHLREL
;
A
#
# COMPACT_ATOMS: atom_id res chain seq x y z
N GLY A 1 -37.19 -31.24 9.05
CA GLY A 1 -36.88 -30.13 9.96
C GLY A 1 -35.90 -29.23 9.27
N GLY A 2 -36.27 -27.98 8.99
CA GLY A 2 -35.35 -27.02 8.38
C GLY A 2 -34.24 -26.66 9.36
N ILE A 3 -32.99 -26.68 8.90
CA ILE A 3 -31.85 -26.19 9.66
C ILE A 3 -32.03 -24.67 9.75
N VAL A 4 -32.23 -24.15 10.96
CA VAL A 4 -32.26 -22.70 11.19
C VAL A 4 -30.81 -22.24 11.20
N GLY A 5 -30.37 -21.56 10.13
CA GLY A 5 -29.03 -20.98 10.03
C GLY A 5 -28.78 -19.97 11.15
N ASN A 6 -27.57 -20.00 11.72
CA ASN A 6 -27.21 -19.12 12.83
C ASN A 6 -26.55 -17.85 12.30
N ASN A 7 -27.38 -16.93 11.82
CA ASN A 7 -26.93 -15.67 11.22
C ASN A 7 -26.06 -14.82 12.17
N LEU A 8 -26.24 -14.93 13.50
CA LEU A 8 -25.41 -14.21 14.47
C LEU A 8 -24.00 -14.79 14.56
N ALA A 9 -23.86 -16.12 14.61
CA ALA A 9 -22.55 -16.77 14.60
C ALA A 9 -21.81 -16.47 13.28
N ALA A 10 -22.51 -16.56 12.15
CA ALA A 10 -21.95 -16.27 10.84
C ALA A 10 -21.47 -14.80 10.72
N ALA A 11 -22.25 -13.85 11.24
CA ALA A 11 -21.84 -12.43 11.30
C ALA A 11 -20.65 -12.19 12.23
N LEU A 12 -20.59 -12.86 13.39
CA LEU A 12 -19.47 -12.76 14.34
C LEU A 12 -18.19 -13.40 13.79
N ASP A 13 -18.30 -14.51 13.07
CA ASP A 13 -17.17 -15.18 12.42
C ASP A 13 -16.62 -14.33 11.27
N SER A 14 -17.49 -13.72 10.46
CA SER A 14 -17.07 -12.75 9.44
C SER A 14 -16.35 -11.54 10.07
N ALA A 15 -16.91 -10.95 11.13
CA ALA A 15 -16.26 -9.83 11.83
C ALA A 15 -14.90 -10.24 12.44
N ARG A 16 -14.76 -11.49 12.91
CA ARG A 16 -13.50 -12.02 13.42
C ARG A 16 -12.46 -12.19 12.32
N GLU A 17 -12.85 -12.73 11.17
CA GLU A 17 -11.96 -12.86 10.00
C GLU A 17 -11.49 -11.49 9.51
N ASP A 18 -12.40 -10.51 9.39
CA ASP A 18 -12.06 -9.15 9.01
C ASP A 18 -11.08 -8.50 10.00
N ALA A 19 -11.29 -8.70 11.31
CA ALA A 19 -10.39 -8.18 12.33
C ALA A 19 -8.98 -8.79 12.23
N LEU A 20 -8.87 -10.10 12.01
CA LEU A 20 -7.59 -10.78 11.83
C LEU A 20 -6.88 -10.29 10.57
N TYR A 21 -7.61 -10.14 9.47
CA TYR A 21 -7.08 -9.63 8.22
C TYR A 21 -6.53 -8.21 8.37
N SER A 22 -7.28 -7.35 9.05
CA SER A 22 -6.89 -5.97 9.36
C SER A 22 -5.62 -5.90 10.20
N GLN A 23 -5.51 -6.72 11.25
CA GLN A 23 -4.31 -6.81 12.08
C GLN A 23 -3.07 -7.20 11.25
N ILE A 24 -3.23 -8.12 10.31
CA ILE A 24 -2.13 -8.58 9.46
C ILE A 24 -1.72 -7.50 8.47
N LEU A 25 -2.67 -6.83 7.82
CA LEU A 25 -2.38 -5.68 6.96
C LEU A 25 -1.61 -4.60 7.73
N PHE A 26 -2.03 -4.29 8.96
CA PHE A 26 -1.32 -3.33 9.81
C PHE A 26 0.07 -3.79 10.20
N LEU A 27 0.26 -5.06 10.56
CA LEU A 27 1.59 -5.59 10.88
C LEU A 27 2.50 -5.56 9.65
N PHE A 28 1.93 -5.85 8.48
CA PHE A 28 2.64 -5.84 7.20
C PHE A 28 3.04 -4.42 6.77
N LEU A 29 2.19 -3.40 7.01
CA LEU A 29 2.52 -2.00 6.75
C LEU A 29 3.45 -1.41 7.83
N GLY A 30 3.26 -1.74 9.10
CA GLY A 30 4.03 -1.17 10.20
C GLY A 30 5.43 -1.78 10.38
N SER A 31 5.57 -3.09 10.17
CA SER A 31 6.82 -3.80 10.46
C SER A 31 8.02 -3.38 9.60
N PRO A 32 7.91 -3.08 8.29
CA PRO A 32 9.03 -2.57 7.49
C PRO A 32 9.63 -1.31 8.08
N GLY A 33 8.78 -0.44 8.65
CA GLY A 33 9.24 0.76 9.32
C GLY A 33 10.11 0.45 10.54
N ALA A 34 9.66 -0.45 11.41
CA ALA A 34 10.45 -0.90 12.56
C ALA A 34 11.77 -1.57 12.15
N PHE A 35 11.75 -2.40 11.10
CA PHE A 35 12.96 -3.01 10.54
C PHE A 35 13.93 -1.96 9.99
N LEU A 36 13.45 -0.94 9.29
CA LEU A 36 14.29 0.14 8.78
C LEU A 36 14.91 0.98 9.89
N ALA A 37 14.13 1.31 10.94
CA ALA A 37 14.67 2.00 12.12
C ALA A 37 15.72 1.17 12.86
N ALA A 38 15.51 -0.15 12.98
CA ALA A 38 16.50 -1.05 13.57
C ALA A 38 17.77 -1.15 12.70
N ALA A 39 17.62 -1.26 11.38
CA ALA A 39 18.73 -1.32 10.44
C ALA A 39 19.54 -0.01 10.42
N LEU A 40 18.86 1.14 10.46
CA LEU A 40 19.47 2.45 10.59
C LEU A 40 20.20 2.59 11.94
N SER A 41 19.59 2.19 13.05
CA SER A 41 20.22 2.21 14.38
C SER A 41 21.48 1.34 14.39
N ALA A 42 21.43 0.15 13.79
CA ALA A 42 22.59 -0.72 13.62
C ALA A 42 23.67 -0.08 12.73
N ALA A 43 23.28 0.63 11.66
CA ALA A 43 24.22 1.33 10.79
C ALA A 43 24.92 2.48 11.53
N VAL A 44 24.19 3.26 12.33
CA VAL A 44 24.73 4.33 13.17
C VAL A 44 25.66 3.74 14.24
N ALA A 45 25.24 2.71 14.98
CA ALA A 45 26.09 2.08 15.99
C ALA A 45 27.38 1.49 15.38
N ALA A 46 27.28 0.84 14.22
CA ALA A 46 28.44 0.28 13.52
C ALA A 46 29.41 1.36 13.04
N SER A 47 28.92 2.56 12.75
CA SER A 47 29.77 3.65 12.27
C SER A 47 30.66 4.25 13.36
N GLY A 48 30.21 4.23 14.62
CA GLY A 48 30.99 4.64 15.77
C GLY A 48 31.99 3.58 16.28
N ALA A 49 32.02 2.38 15.67
CA ALA A 49 32.77 1.25 16.20
C ALA A 49 34.28 1.53 16.31
N THR A 50 34.88 2.18 15.31
CA THR A 50 36.34 2.46 15.31
C THR A 50 36.75 3.36 16.46
N ARG A 51 36.01 4.47 16.68
CA ARG A 51 36.22 5.39 17.79
C ARG A 51 35.99 4.71 19.14
N ARG A 52 34.90 3.95 19.25
CA ARG A 52 34.55 3.20 20.46
C ARG A 52 35.64 2.17 20.82
N ARG A 53 36.21 1.48 19.84
CA ARG A 53 37.33 0.54 20.05
C ARG A 53 38.58 1.27 20.58
N GLN A 54 38.89 2.46 20.06
CA GLN A 54 40.00 3.28 20.56
C GLN A 54 39.76 3.72 22.02
N GLU A 55 38.60 4.26 22.33
CA GLU A 55 38.23 4.66 23.70
C GLU A 55 38.27 3.47 24.68
N GLN A 56 37.72 2.32 24.26
CA GLN A 56 37.77 1.10 25.06
C GLN A 56 39.21 0.59 25.26
N SER A 57 40.08 0.71 24.27
CA SER A 57 41.48 0.32 24.39
C SER A 57 42.24 1.20 25.40
N LEU A 58 41.94 2.51 25.41
CA LEU A 58 42.52 3.46 26.37
C LEU A 58 42.02 3.21 27.79
N LEU A 59 40.71 2.95 27.95
CA LEU A 59 40.14 2.59 29.25
C LEU A 59 40.70 1.27 29.79
N ARG A 60 40.94 0.28 28.92
CA ARG A 60 41.60 -0.98 29.29
C ARG A 60 43.04 -0.77 29.71
N ALA A 61 43.79 0.08 29.00
CA ALA A 61 45.17 0.44 29.39
C ALA A 61 45.22 1.09 30.79
N ARG A 62 44.13 1.74 31.20
CA ARG A 62 43.96 2.32 32.55
C ARG A 62 43.36 1.34 33.58
N GLY A 63 43.19 0.07 33.24
CA GLY A 63 42.74 -0.99 34.17
C GLY A 63 41.23 -1.29 34.14
N SER A 64 40.47 -0.77 33.18
CA SER A 64 39.02 -1.04 33.11
C SER A 64 38.71 -2.50 32.70
N THR A 65 37.80 -3.14 33.43
CA THR A 65 37.40 -4.53 33.20
C THR A 65 36.38 -4.66 32.06
N GLN A 66 36.23 -5.86 31.48
CA GLN A 66 35.25 -6.12 30.41
C GLN A 66 33.80 -5.86 30.86
N SER A 67 33.49 -6.10 32.14
CA SER A 67 32.15 -5.83 32.70
C SER A 67 31.88 -4.33 32.83
N GLN A 68 32.89 -3.53 33.20
CA GLN A 68 32.77 -2.07 33.25
C GLN A 68 32.54 -1.48 31.85
N LEU A 69 33.27 -1.94 30.84
CA LEU A 69 33.08 -1.49 29.45
C LEU A 69 31.71 -1.89 28.90
N MET A 70 31.22 -3.08 29.26
CA MET A 70 29.88 -3.54 28.89
C MET A 70 28.79 -2.70 29.59
N ARG A 71 28.96 -2.39 30.87
CA ARG A 71 28.04 -1.55 31.64
C ARG A 71 28.01 -0.13 31.07
N LEU A 72 29.16 0.41 30.68
CA LEU A 72 29.25 1.72 30.02
C LEU A 72 28.48 1.73 28.70
N ALA A 73 28.70 0.72 27.84
CA ALA A 73 27.98 0.59 26.57
C ALA A 73 26.47 0.41 26.77
N LEU A 74 26.06 -0.34 27.80
CA LEU A 74 24.64 -0.50 28.16
C LEU A 74 24.02 0.81 28.61
N VAL A 75 24.67 1.53 29.53
CA VAL A 75 24.17 2.83 30.04
C VAL A 75 24.07 3.85 28.90
N GLU A 76 25.08 3.94 28.04
CA GLU A 76 25.05 4.79 26.86
C GLU A 76 23.88 4.42 25.93
N ALA A 77 23.70 3.14 25.62
CA ALA A 77 22.62 2.68 24.75
C ALA A 77 21.23 2.93 25.35
N VAL A 78 21.06 2.75 26.66
CA VAL A 78 19.80 3.05 27.36
C VAL A 78 19.53 4.55 27.36
N LEU A 79 20.52 5.40 27.67
CA LEU A 79 20.36 6.85 27.66
C LEU A 79 20.00 7.37 26.25
N ILE A 80 20.73 6.93 25.23
CA ILE A 80 20.43 7.28 23.84
C ILE A 80 19.07 6.74 23.41
N GLY A 81 18.74 5.51 23.79
CA GLY A 81 17.45 4.88 23.50
C GLY A 81 16.27 5.61 24.14
N VAL A 82 16.40 6.05 25.40
CA VAL A 82 15.35 6.79 26.12
C VAL A 82 15.21 8.19 25.53
N LEU A 83 16.31 8.93 25.34
CA LEU A 83 16.26 10.27 24.74
C LEU A 83 15.71 10.22 23.31
N GLY A 84 16.20 9.29 22.50
CA GLY A 84 15.72 9.05 21.14
C GLY A 84 14.26 8.62 21.12
N GLY A 85 13.84 7.79 22.07
CA GLY A 85 12.45 7.39 22.24
C GLY A 85 11.53 8.55 22.60
N VAL A 86 11.92 9.43 23.51
CA VAL A 86 11.15 10.65 23.86
C VAL A 86 11.02 11.57 22.65
N VAL A 87 12.11 11.82 21.92
CA VAL A 87 12.09 12.62 20.68
C VAL A 87 11.22 11.95 19.62
N GLY A 88 11.32 10.63 19.47
CA GLY A 88 10.53 9.84 18.54
C GLY A 88 9.03 9.87 18.86
N LEU A 89 8.65 9.77 20.13
CA LEU A 89 7.27 9.92 20.59
C LEU A 89 6.75 11.35 20.35
N GLY A 90 7.60 12.37 20.54
CA GLY A 90 7.26 13.76 20.20
C GLY A 90 7.01 13.94 18.70
N ALA A 91 7.87 13.37 17.85
CA ALA A 91 7.69 13.38 16.41
C ALA A 91 6.43 12.60 15.99
N ALA A 92 6.17 11.44 16.59
CA ALA A 92 4.96 10.65 16.38
C ALA A 92 3.71 11.45 16.77
N ALA A 93 3.73 12.18 17.88
CA ALA A 93 2.62 13.03 18.31
C ALA A 93 2.33 14.17 17.31
N ILE A 94 3.37 14.79 16.77
CA ILE A 94 3.23 15.83 15.72
C ILE A 94 2.63 15.22 14.46
N ILE A 95 3.19 14.10 13.98
CA ILE A 95 2.71 13.40 12.77
C ILE A 95 1.27 12.93 12.97
N GLY A 96 0.93 12.39 14.15
CA GLY A 96 -0.42 11.97 14.52
C GLY A 96 -1.41 13.12 14.47
N ARG A 97 -1.06 14.26 15.09
CA ARG A 97 -1.90 15.46 15.07
C ARG A 97 -2.11 16.02 13.67
N LEU A 98 -1.08 16.02 12.83
CA LEU A 98 -1.19 16.47 11.44
C LEU A 98 -1.97 15.50 10.55
N SER A 99 -1.90 14.20 10.84
CA SER A 99 -2.50 13.16 9.99
C SER A 99 -3.95 12.86 10.37
N PHE A 100 -4.25 12.77 11.68
CA PHE A 100 -5.51 12.31 12.26
C PHE A 100 -6.22 13.37 13.13
N GLY A 101 -5.69 14.59 13.22
CA GLY A 101 -6.24 15.65 14.08
C GLY A 101 -6.03 15.42 15.59
N SER A 102 -5.56 14.23 16.00
CA SER A 102 -5.33 13.84 17.39
C SER A 102 -3.97 13.18 17.57
N VAL A 103 -3.44 13.25 18.81
CA VAL A 103 -2.21 12.55 19.20
C VAL A 103 -2.47 11.06 19.48
N SER A 104 -3.73 10.68 19.67
CA SER A 104 -4.11 9.32 20.06
C SER A 104 -4.33 8.37 18.89
N PHE A 105 -4.07 8.78 17.63
CA PHE A 105 -4.21 7.91 16.45
C PHE A 105 -5.59 7.22 16.35
N GLY A 106 -6.65 7.90 16.79
CA GLY A 106 -8.02 7.35 16.75
C GLY A 106 -8.35 6.32 17.84
N VAL A 107 -7.44 6.04 18.78
CA VAL A 107 -7.72 5.21 19.96
C VAL A 107 -7.93 6.06 21.22
N THR A 108 -8.45 5.41 22.27
CA THR A 108 -8.60 6.01 23.60
C THR A 108 -7.25 6.46 24.14
N THR A 109 -7.24 7.53 24.95
CA THR A 109 -6.01 8.08 25.54
C THR A 109 -5.23 7.04 26.33
N GLY A 110 -5.91 6.14 27.04
CA GLY A 110 -5.28 5.04 27.77
C GLY A 110 -4.53 4.07 26.85
N ASN A 111 -5.15 3.62 25.77
CA ASN A 111 -4.52 2.73 24.80
C ASN A 111 -3.35 3.41 24.07
N ALA A 112 -3.49 4.70 23.73
CA ALA A 112 -2.41 5.47 23.13
C ALA A 112 -1.16 5.54 24.03
N LEU A 113 -1.35 5.73 25.34
CA LEU A 113 -0.25 5.74 26.31
C LEU A 113 0.43 4.36 26.44
N VAL A 114 -0.35 3.28 26.45
CA VAL A 114 0.18 1.90 26.49
C VAL A 114 1.03 1.64 25.24
N TRP A 115 0.53 1.97 24.05
CA TRP A 115 1.28 1.79 22.80
C TRP A 115 2.53 2.68 22.73
N ALA A 116 2.47 3.91 23.24
CA ALA A 116 3.65 4.77 23.35
C ALA A 116 4.72 4.16 24.29
N ALA A 117 4.30 3.57 25.42
CA ALA A 117 5.22 2.89 26.32
C ALA A 117 5.83 1.63 25.68
N VAL A 118 5.02 0.82 24.98
CA VAL A 118 5.50 -0.34 24.23
C VAL A 118 6.51 0.07 23.15
N ALA A 119 6.21 1.11 22.37
CA ALA A 119 7.12 1.64 21.36
C ALA A 119 8.44 2.15 21.96
N LEU A 120 8.39 2.83 23.11
CA LEU A 120 9.58 3.26 23.85
C LEU A 120 10.43 2.08 24.30
N VAL A 121 9.82 1.04 24.89
CA VAL A 121 10.51 -0.17 25.34
C VAL A 121 11.16 -0.91 24.17
N ILE A 122 10.43 -1.08 23.07
CA ILE A 122 10.96 -1.71 21.85
C ILE A 122 12.11 -0.87 21.27
N GLY A 123 11.96 0.45 21.20
CA GLY A 123 13.00 1.37 20.71
C GLY A 123 14.28 1.32 21.55
N VAL A 124 14.15 1.34 22.88
CA VAL A 124 15.28 1.17 23.81
C VAL A 124 15.90 -0.22 23.63
N GLY A 125 15.08 -1.26 23.51
CA GLY A 125 15.54 -2.63 23.25
C GLY A 125 16.37 -2.74 21.96
N ILE A 126 15.90 -2.12 20.87
CA ILE A 126 16.63 -2.05 19.60
C ILE A 126 17.94 -1.29 19.77
N ALA A 127 17.95 -0.13 20.44
CA ALA A 127 19.18 0.64 20.70
C ALA A 127 20.21 -0.17 21.52
N VAL A 128 19.75 -0.88 22.55
CA VAL A 128 20.58 -1.77 23.37
C VAL A 128 21.14 -2.91 22.52
N VAL A 129 20.30 -3.63 21.78
CA VAL A 129 20.74 -4.75 20.93
C VAL A 129 21.76 -4.28 19.89
N THR A 130 21.47 -3.19 19.19
CA THR A 130 22.32 -2.69 18.10
C THR A 130 23.66 -2.11 18.58
N THR A 131 23.75 -1.69 19.85
CA THR A 131 24.99 -1.12 20.42
C THR A 131 25.79 -2.15 21.22
N VAL A 132 25.12 -2.94 22.06
CA VAL A 132 25.73 -3.88 23.00
C VAL A 132 26.21 -5.16 22.29
N VAL A 133 25.47 -5.67 21.30
CA VAL A 133 25.88 -6.89 20.57
C VAL A 133 27.22 -6.68 19.82
N PRO A 134 27.41 -5.60 19.04
CA PRO A 134 28.72 -5.32 18.45
C PRO A 134 29.80 -5.08 19.50
N ALA A 135 29.51 -4.31 20.57
CA ALA A 135 30.48 -4.08 21.64
C ALA A 135 30.96 -5.39 22.28
N ARG A 136 30.05 -6.34 22.50
CA ARG A 136 30.40 -7.66 23.05
C ARG A 136 31.21 -8.52 22.10
N ARG A 137 30.94 -8.44 20.78
CA ARG A 137 31.74 -9.11 19.76
C ARG A 137 33.16 -8.53 19.68
N ASP A 138 33.28 -7.21 19.67
CA ASP A 138 34.55 -6.50 19.61
C ASP A 138 35.44 -6.82 20.83
N LEU A 139 34.85 -6.83 22.02
CA LEU A 139 35.58 -7.15 23.26
C LEU A 139 36.06 -8.62 23.31
N ARG A 140 35.37 -9.55 22.63
CA ARG A 140 35.75 -10.96 22.49
C ARG A 140 36.84 -11.16 21.42
N GLN A 141 36.72 -10.47 20.28
CA GLN A 141 37.66 -10.58 19.16
C GLN A 141 39.02 -9.95 19.45
N ALA A 142 39.06 -8.87 20.26
CA ALA A 142 40.30 -8.20 20.66
C ALA A 142 41.30 -9.13 21.39
N VAL A 143 40.85 -10.24 21.98
CA VAL A 143 41.72 -11.25 22.61
C VAL A 143 42.44 -12.14 21.57
N ALA A 144 41.85 -12.32 20.38
CA ALA A 144 42.40 -13.14 19.30
C ALA A 144 43.16 -12.32 18.24
N GLU A 145 42.72 -11.09 17.94
CA GLU A 145 43.28 -10.24 16.88
C GLU A 145 44.54 -9.47 17.29
N GLY A 146 44.88 -9.42 18.58
CA GLY A 146 46.16 -8.86 19.05
C GLY A 146 47.42 -9.54 18.45
N ARG A 147 47.25 -10.63 17.69
CA ARG A 147 48.32 -11.35 16.98
C ARG A 147 48.25 -11.26 15.44
N MET A 148 47.22 -10.67 14.83
CA MET A 148 47.11 -10.56 13.37
C MET A 148 46.52 -9.21 12.95
N SER A 149 47.38 -8.22 12.73
CA SER A 149 47.00 -6.86 12.29
C SER A 149 46.54 -6.78 10.82
N ILE A 150 46.49 -7.90 10.10
CA ILE A 150 46.15 -7.94 8.66
C ILE A 150 45.05 -8.98 8.42
N GLY A 151 43.84 -8.67 8.85
CA GLY A 151 42.64 -9.43 8.47
C GLY A 151 42.27 -9.18 7.01
N ARG A 152 42.40 -10.19 6.14
CA ARG A 152 41.82 -10.16 4.79
C ARG A 152 40.32 -9.88 4.89
N HIS A 153 39.87 -8.81 4.23
CA HIS A 153 38.45 -8.47 4.14
C HIS A 153 37.72 -9.55 3.34
N ARG A 154 37.10 -10.53 4.01
CA ARG A 154 36.29 -11.55 3.35
C ARG A 154 35.00 -10.92 2.82
N THR A 155 34.66 -11.24 1.57
CA THR A 155 33.33 -10.97 1.00
C THR A 155 32.28 -11.69 1.85
N PRO A 156 31.14 -11.04 2.14
CA PRO A 156 30.11 -11.65 2.99
C PRO A 156 29.56 -12.92 2.35
N LEU A 157 29.29 -13.95 3.18
CA LEU A 157 28.89 -15.29 2.71
C LEU A 157 27.60 -15.28 1.89
N TRP A 158 26.64 -14.40 2.23
CA TRP A 158 25.38 -14.29 1.48
C TRP A 158 25.57 -13.87 0.02
N MET A 159 26.61 -13.06 -0.29
CA MET A 159 26.94 -12.71 -1.68
C MET A 159 27.45 -13.91 -2.45
N ARG A 160 28.23 -14.77 -1.78
CA ARG A 160 28.83 -15.97 -2.38
C ARG A 160 27.78 -17.04 -2.69
N PHE A 161 26.78 -17.20 -1.83
CA PHE A 161 25.69 -18.17 -2.01
C PHE A 161 24.53 -17.65 -2.85
N GLY A 162 24.53 -16.38 -3.26
CA GLY A 162 23.45 -15.82 -4.08
C GLY A 162 22.12 -15.70 -3.33
N LEU A 163 22.15 -15.44 -2.02
CA LEU A 163 20.94 -15.38 -1.19
C LEU A 163 19.91 -14.36 -1.70
N ASP A 164 20.39 -13.23 -2.22
CA ASP A 164 19.56 -12.23 -2.89
C ASP A 164 18.74 -12.83 -4.04
N LEU A 165 19.37 -13.59 -4.93
CA LEU A 165 18.70 -14.24 -6.05
C LEU A 165 17.76 -15.34 -5.57
N LEU A 166 18.15 -16.12 -4.54
CA LEU A 166 17.30 -17.15 -3.95
C LEU A 166 16.02 -16.56 -3.35
N LEU A 167 16.12 -15.43 -2.64
CA LEU A 167 14.94 -14.75 -2.09
C LEU A 167 14.04 -14.17 -3.17
N LEU A 168 14.62 -13.62 -4.25
CA LEU A 168 13.85 -13.10 -5.39
C LEU A 168 13.15 -14.23 -6.16
N VAL A 169 13.84 -15.35 -6.40
CA VAL A 169 13.25 -16.54 -7.02
C VAL A 169 12.16 -17.14 -6.12
N GLY A 170 12.40 -17.20 -4.81
CA GLY A 170 11.40 -17.63 -3.83
C GLY A 170 10.18 -16.72 -3.83
N SER A 171 10.37 -15.40 -3.90
CA SER A 171 9.29 -14.43 -4.04
C SER A 171 8.47 -14.66 -5.31
N LEU A 172 9.13 -14.84 -6.46
CA LEU A 172 8.50 -15.16 -7.74
C LEU A 172 7.75 -16.50 -7.71
N ALA A 173 8.31 -17.52 -7.04
CA ALA A 173 7.66 -18.82 -6.90
C ALA A 173 6.39 -18.72 -6.05
N VAL A 174 6.44 -18.00 -4.92
CA VAL A 174 5.26 -17.70 -4.09
C VAL A 174 4.24 -16.90 -4.91
N PHE A 175 4.68 -15.84 -5.60
CA PHE A 175 3.81 -15.03 -6.46
C PHE A 175 3.08 -15.86 -7.52
N TRP A 176 3.80 -16.74 -8.18
CA TRP A 176 3.27 -17.60 -9.24
C TRP A 176 2.31 -18.65 -8.70
N SER A 177 2.63 -19.24 -7.54
CA SER A 177 1.75 -20.16 -6.82
C SER A 177 0.44 -19.48 -6.42
N THR A 178 0.52 -18.32 -5.77
CA THR A 178 -0.65 -17.54 -5.36
C THR A 178 -1.48 -17.05 -6.55
N SER A 179 -0.84 -16.63 -7.66
CA SER A 179 -1.54 -16.12 -8.84
C SER A 179 -2.27 -17.20 -9.67
N ARG A 180 -1.95 -18.49 -9.48
CA ARG A 180 -2.58 -19.60 -10.22
C ARG A 180 -3.84 -20.13 -9.56
N ASN A 181 -3.95 -19.99 -8.25
CA ASN A 181 -5.17 -20.35 -7.54
C ASN A 181 -6.21 -19.26 -7.87
N LYS A 182 -7.09 -19.53 -8.83
CA LYS A 182 -8.32 -18.75 -8.97
C LYS A 182 -9.03 -18.85 -7.62
N TYR A 183 -9.17 -17.73 -6.92
CA TYR A 183 -9.90 -17.68 -5.66
C TYR A 183 -11.31 -18.17 -5.93
N THR A 184 -11.60 -19.41 -5.56
CA THR A 184 -12.97 -19.90 -5.48
C THR A 184 -13.49 -19.45 -4.13
N LEU A 185 -14.45 -18.53 -4.14
CA LEU A 185 -15.27 -18.22 -2.99
C LEU A 185 -16.01 -19.52 -2.63
N VAL A 186 -15.45 -20.33 -1.75
CA VAL A 186 -16.19 -21.47 -1.19
C VAL A 186 -17.11 -20.85 -0.16
N LEU A 187 -18.31 -20.48 -0.59
CA LEU A 187 -19.37 -20.17 0.35
C LEU A 187 -19.52 -21.39 1.26
N ALA A 188 -19.37 -21.18 2.57
CA ALA A 188 -19.98 -22.09 3.51
C ALA A 188 -21.49 -22.11 3.19
N PRO A 189 -22.21 -23.22 3.43
CA PRO A 189 -23.64 -23.38 3.09
C PRO A 189 -24.60 -22.31 3.67
N GLU A 190 -24.10 -21.34 4.43
CA GLU A 190 -24.87 -20.31 5.15
C GLU A 190 -24.77 -18.89 4.56
N GLY A 191 -24.28 -18.73 3.32
CA GLY A 191 -24.42 -17.44 2.59
C GLY A 191 -23.55 -16.29 3.10
N VAL A 192 -22.51 -16.58 3.88
CA VAL A 192 -21.53 -15.57 4.32
C VAL A 192 -20.21 -15.78 3.57
N PRO A 193 -19.73 -14.80 2.78
CA PRO A 193 -18.46 -14.90 2.09
C PRO A 193 -17.31 -14.87 3.09
N THR A 194 -16.66 -16.01 3.31
CA THR A 194 -15.41 -16.10 4.09
C THR A 194 -14.24 -15.75 3.18
N ILE A 195 -13.71 -14.54 3.31
CA ILE A 195 -12.50 -14.13 2.60
C ILE A 195 -11.30 -14.78 3.30
N SER A 196 -11.05 -16.07 3.02
CA SER A 196 -9.88 -16.77 3.53
C SER A 196 -8.62 -16.30 2.79
N VAL A 197 -8.07 -15.16 3.19
CA VAL A 197 -6.78 -14.70 2.67
C VAL A 197 -5.68 -15.63 3.18
N ASN A 198 -5.08 -16.37 2.25
CA ASN A 198 -3.96 -17.25 2.55
C ASN A 198 -2.76 -16.43 3.06
N TYR A 199 -2.38 -16.61 4.33
CA TYR A 199 -1.24 -15.93 4.98
C TYR A 199 0.07 -16.03 4.19
N TRP A 200 0.25 -17.11 3.42
CA TRP A 200 1.41 -17.31 2.57
C TRP A 200 1.55 -16.25 1.47
N ALA A 201 0.48 -15.54 1.13
CA ALA A 201 0.49 -14.52 0.09
C ALA A 201 1.34 -13.29 0.47
N PHE A 202 1.50 -12.99 1.78
CA PHE A 202 2.37 -11.91 2.26
C PHE A 202 3.86 -12.29 2.34
N LEU A 203 4.18 -13.59 2.29
CA LEU A 203 5.56 -14.05 2.27
C LEU A 203 6.27 -13.59 1.00
N GLY A 204 5.57 -13.60 -0.13
CA GLY A 204 6.12 -13.21 -1.42
C GLY A 204 6.61 -11.74 -1.45
N PRO A 205 5.80 -10.74 -1.08
CA PRO A 205 6.24 -9.35 -0.97
C PRO A 205 7.37 -9.16 0.06
N ALA A 206 7.33 -9.86 1.20
CA ALA A 206 8.39 -9.78 2.20
C ALA A 206 9.74 -10.28 1.64
N LEU A 207 9.72 -11.43 0.93
CA LEU A 207 10.90 -11.96 0.24
C LEU A 207 11.39 -11.02 -0.88
N LEU A 208 10.47 -10.38 -1.61
CA LEU A 208 10.82 -9.39 -2.64
C LEU A 208 11.54 -8.20 -2.03
N TRP A 209 11.03 -7.66 -0.92
CA TRP A 209 11.61 -6.50 -0.25
C TRP A 209 13.00 -6.80 0.31
N VAL A 210 13.17 -7.92 1.01
CA VAL A 210 14.48 -8.36 1.56
C VAL A 210 15.45 -8.76 0.43
N GLY A 211 14.98 -9.48 -0.58
CA GLY A 211 15.78 -9.85 -1.75
C GLY A 211 16.27 -8.62 -2.52
N SER A 212 15.39 -7.64 -2.70
CA SER A 212 15.72 -6.35 -3.34
C SER A 212 16.74 -5.56 -2.52
N ALA A 213 16.67 -5.58 -1.19
CA ALA A 213 17.68 -4.96 -0.32
C ALA A 213 19.09 -5.52 -0.58
N LEU A 214 19.20 -6.85 -0.60
CA LEU A 214 20.47 -7.55 -0.77
C LEU A 214 21.00 -7.41 -2.20
N LEU A 215 20.11 -7.43 -3.20
CA LEU A 215 20.46 -7.16 -4.59
C LEU A 215 20.93 -5.72 -4.76
N ALA A 216 20.21 -4.73 -4.20
CA ALA A 216 20.61 -3.33 -4.21
C ALA A 216 21.99 -3.14 -3.57
N TRP A 217 22.27 -3.85 -2.47
CA TRP A 217 23.60 -3.86 -1.86
C TRP A 217 24.66 -4.40 -2.82
N ARG A 218 24.40 -5.55 -3.46
CA ARG A 218 25.33 -6.16 -4.43
C ARG A 218 25.59 -5.24 -5.61
N VAL A 219 24.56 -4.64 -6.19
CA VAL A 219 24.65 -3.69 -7.30
C VAL A 219 25.44 -2.45 -6.87
N ALA A 220 25.15 -1.89 -5.70
CA ALA A 220 25.86 -0.75 -5.15
C ALA A 220 27.37 -1.03 -4.94
N ASP A 221 27.71 -2.17 -4.35
CA ASP A 221 29.11 -2.58 -4.15
C ASP A 221 29.81 -2.81 -5.50
N LEU A 222 29.13 -3.41 -6.48
CA LEU A 222 29.64 -3.59 -7.85
C LEU A 222 29.89 -2.26 -8.57
N VAL A 223 28.95 -1.32 -8.48
CA VAL A 223 29.03 0.00 -9.11
C VAL A 223 30.21 0.81 -8.52
N ILE A 224 30.42 0.74 -7.20
CA ILE A 224 31.55 1.46 -6.56
C ILE A 224 32.89 0.79 -6.84
N THR A 225 32.94 -0.55 -6.94
CA THR A 225 34.20 -1.29 -7.11
C THR A 225 34.65 -1.39 -8.56
N ARG A 226 33.74 -1.68 -9.49
CA ARG A 226 34.04 -1.86 -10.93
C ARG A 226 33.58 -0.70 -11.80
N GLY A 227 32.59 0.07 -11.35
CA GLY A 227 31.99 1.17 -12.12
C GLY A 227 32.64 2.54 -11.93
N GLN A 228 33.84 2.63 -11.33
CA GLN A 228 34.51 3.90 -11.04
C GLN A 228 34.57 4.91 -12.20
N PRO A 229 34.93 4.54 -13.46
CA PRO A 229 34.97 5.51 -14.55
C PRO A 229 33.59 6.06 -14.90
N VAL A 230 32.55 5.21 -14.87
CA VAL A 230 31.16 5.60 -15.14
C VAL A 230 30.64 6.53 -14.05
N VAL A 231 30.87 6.18 -12.77
CA VAL A 231 30.45 6.99 -11.62
C VAL A 231 31.17 8.34 -11.63
N SER A 232 32.46 8.36 -11.95
CA SER A 232 33.23 9.61 -12.07
C SER A 232 32.68 10.51 -13.19
N GLY A 233 32.36 9.93 -14.36
CA GLY A 233 31.72 10.66 -15.46
C GLY A 233 30.36 11.24 -15.07
N ALA A 234 29.51 10.45 -14.41
CA ALA A 234 28.18 10.86 -13.96
C ALA A 234 28.20 11.93 -12.87
N LEU A 235 29.22 11.95 -12.00
CA LEU A 235 29.37 12.96 -10.93
C LEU A 235 30.06 14.25 -11.42
N ARG A 236 30.64 14.25 -12.63
CA ARG A 236 31.37 15.39 -13.20
C ARG A 236 30.52 16.68 -13.29
N PRO A 237 29.22 16.66 -13.63
CA PRO A 237 28.38 17.87 -13.64
C PRO A 237 28.23 18.50 -12.25
N ALA A 238 28.18 17.67 -11.19
CA ALA A 238 27.96 18.13 -9.82
C ALA A 238 29.25 18.53 -9.10
N VAL A 239 30.37 17.87 -9.41
CA VAL A 239 31.64 17.99 -8.63
C VAL A 239 32.82 18.49 -9.48
N GLY A 240 32.65 18.63 -10.80
CA GLY A 240 33.70 19.08 -11.72
C GLY A 240 34.92 18.15 -11.72
N ASN A 241 36.12 18.74 -11.73
CA ASN A 241 37.40 18.01 -11.80
C ASN A 241 37.70 17.16 -10.55
N LEU A 242 36.94 17.31 -9.47
CA LEU A 242 37.10 16.53 -8.25
C LEU A 242 36.36 15.18 -8.30
N ALA A 243 35.60 14.89 -9.36
CA ALA A 243 34.80 13.68 -9.47
C ALA A 243 35.63 12.41 -9.22
N THR A 244 36.81 12.27 -9.83
CA THR A 244 37.71 11.12 -9.62
C THR A 244 38.15 10.95 -8.16
N VAL A 245 38.39 12.07 -7.47
CA VAL A 245 38.80 12.07 -6.06
C VAL A 245 37.63 11.66 -5.16
N VAL A 246 36.43 12.16 -5.44
CA VAL A 246 35.20 11.79 -4.73
C VAL A 246 34.91 10.30 -4.93
N THR A 247 34.96 9.77 -6.15
CA THR A 247 34.73 8.35 -6.43
C THR A 247 35.76 7.47 -5.71
N SER A 248 37.02 7.89 -5.67
CA SER A 248 38.08 7.19 -4.94
C SER A 248 37.86 7.18 -3.42
N ALA A 249 37.34 8.28 -2.86
CA ALA A 249 36.96 8.34 -1.45
C ALA A 249 35.76 7.44 -1.14
N MET A 250 34.75 7.43 -2.02
CA MET A 250 33.61 6.52 -1.91
C MET A 250 34.03 5.05 -1.93
N TYR A 251 35.03 4.68 -2.74
CA TYR A 251 35.57 3.33 -2.76
C TYR A 251 36.19 2.92 -1.41
N ARG A 252 36.92 3.82 -0.76
CA ARG A 252 37.47 3.58 0.59
C ARG A 252 36.36 3.42 1.63
N GLN A 253 35.28 4.16 1.47
CA GLN A 253 34.13 4.19 2.38
C GLN A 253 32.95 3.33 1.92
N ARG A 254 33.19 2.39 0.99
CA ARG A 254 32.12 1.70 0.26
C ARG A 254 31.06 1.09 1.16
N ARG A 255 31.44 0.58 2.34
CA ARG A 255 30.49 -0.01 3.30
C ARG A 255 29.47 1.01 3.80
N VAL A 256 29.87 2.23 4.11
CA VAL A 256 28.97 3.28 4.61
C VAL A 256 28.09 3.79 3.47
N VAL A 257 28.70 4.10 2.33
CA VAL A 257 27.99 4.58 1.13
C VAL A 257 26.93 3.57 0.66
N VAL A 258 27.30 2.29 0.53
CA VAL A 258 26.38 1.22 0.11
C VAL A 258 25.26 1.04 1.14
N ARG A 259 25.58 0.97 2.44
CA ARG A 259 24.57 0.80 3.49
C ARG A 259 23.53 1.90 3.44
N SER A 260 23.96 3.15 3.35
CA SER A 260 23.04 4.27 3.33
C SER A 260 22.23 4.35 2.04
N ALA A 261 22.83 4.03 0.88
CA ALA A 261 22.08 3.94 -0.37
C ALA A 261 21.00 2.84 -0.32
N VAL A 262 21.31 1.69 0.29
CA VAL A 262 20.34 0.60 0.48
C VAL A 262 19.24 0.98 1.47
N LEU A 263 19.56 1.65 2.58
CA LEU A 263 18.56 2.14 3.53
C LEU A 263 17.60 3.16 2.89
N VAL A 264 18.14 4.10 2.10
CA VAL A 264 17.33 5.06 1.33
C VAL A 264 16.48 4.31 0.31
N GLY A 265 17.06 3.37 -0.43
CA GLY A 265 16.34 2.54 -1.41
C GLY A 265 15.19 1.75 -0.80
N LEU A 266 15.38 1.13 0.37
CA LEU A 266 14.33 0.37 1.04
C LEU A 266 13.22 1.25 1.62
N ALA A 267 13.58 2.42 2.17
CA ALA A 267 12.61 3.38 2.66
C ALA A 267 11.74 3.91 1.52
N LEU A 268 12.36 4.23 0.38
CA LEU A 268 11.67 4.65 -0.83
C LEU A 268 10.84 3.52 -1.46
N SER A 269 11.35 2.29 -1.53
CA SER A 269 10.59 1.17 -2.08
C SER A 269 9.31 0.94 -1.29
N PHE A 270 9.41 1.02 0.04
CA PHE A 270 8.26 0.88 0.93
C PHE A 270 7.27 2.04 0.76
N ALA A 271 7.75 3.29 0.74
CA ALA A 271 6.89 4.46 0.55
C ALA A 271 6.17 4.43 -0.82
N ILE A 272 6.87 4.05 -1.89
CA ILE A 272 6.29 3.93 -3.24
C ILE A 272 5.27 2.80 -3.28
N SER A 273 5.59 1.63 -2.72
CA SER A 273 4.69 0.47 -2.75
C SER A 273 3.41 0.74 -1.99
N THR A 274 3.50 1.31 -0.79
CA THR A 274 2.31 1.55 0.02
C THR A 274 1.46 2.70 -0.51
N ALA A 275 2.08 3.77 -1.01
CA ALA A 275 1.34 4.86 -1.64
C ALA A 275 0.59 4.40 -2.90
N THR A 276 1.23 3.56 -3.73
CA THR A 276 0.58 2.98 -4.91
C THR A 276 -0.55 2.03 -4.51
N PHE A 277 -0.31 1.17 -3.52
CA PHE A 277 -1.32 0.25 -3.00
C PHE A 277 -2.54 1.02 -2.47
N ASN A 278 -2.33 2.02 -1.60
CA ASN A 278 -3.42 2.82 -1.05
C ASN A 278 -4.17 3.62 -2.13
N SER A 279 -3.45 4.24 -3.07
CA SER A 279 -4.10 4.96 -4.17
C SER A 279 -4.94 4.01 -5.03
N THR A 280 -4.46 2.80 -5.28
CA THR A 280 -5.20 1.76 -6.01
C THR A 280 -6.41 1.30 -5.20
N TYR A 281 -6.22 1.06 -3.90
CA TYR A 281 -7.28 0.65 -3.00
C TYR A 281 -8.41 1.67 -2.95
N ARG A 282 -8.10 2.97 -2.81
CA ARG A 282 -9.14 4.02 -2.81
C ARG A 282 -9.88 4.10 -4.13
N GLN A 283 -9.18 3.95 -5.25
CA GLN A 283 -9.82 3.93 -6.55
C GLN A 283 -10.78 2.74 -6.66
N GLN A 284 -10.39 1.56 -6.16
CA GLN A 284 -11.25 0.38 -6.18
C GLN A 284 -12.41 0.47 -5.18
N ALA A 285 -12.18 0.98 -3.97
CA ALA A 285 -13.25 1.20 -2.99
C ALA A 285 -14.32 2.18 -3.52
N GLU A 286 -13.93 3.14 -4.36
CA GLU A 286 -14.87 4.01 -5.04
C GLU A 286 -15.70 3.25 -6.09
N VAL A 287 -15.07 2.37 -6.87
CA VAL A 287 -15.78 1.53 -7.84
C VAL A 287 -16.73 0.56 -7.14
N ASP A 288 -16.30 -0.08 -6.05
CA ASP A 288 -17.11 -0.98 -5.24
C ASP A 288 -18.32 -0.26 -4.62
N ALA A 289 -18.12 0.97 -4.10
CA ALA A 289 -19.22 1.79 -3.60
C ALA A 289 -20.23 2.16 -4.70
N GLN A 290 -19.75 2.44 -5.92
CA GLN A 290 -20.60 2.70 -7.09
C GLN A 290 -21.34 1.45 -7.54
N LEU A 291 -20.73 0.27 -7.47
CA LEU A 291 -21.36 -1.00 -7.83
C LEU A 291 -22.44 -1.39 -6.80
N THR A 292 -22.10 -1.29 -5.51
CA THR A 292 -22.98 -1.63 -4.39
C THR A 292 -24.21 -0.72 -4.35
N ASN A 293 -24.03 0.61 -4.40
CA ASN A 293 -25.18 1.52 -4.38
C ASN A 293 -25.85 1.61 -5.75
N GLY A 294 -25.11 1.43 -6.84
CA GLY A 294 -25.56 1.50 -8.22
C GLY A 294 -25.63 2.91 -8.81
N ALA A 295 -25.98 3.93 -8.02
CA ALA A 295 -25.99 5.35 -8.41
C ALA A 295 -25.53 6.27 -7.27
N ASP A 296 -25.55 7.59 -7.47
CA ASP A 296 -25.23 8.56 -6.41
C ASP A 296 -26.18 8.44 -5.21
N VAL A 297 -27.47 8.25 -5.50
CA VAL A 297 -28.54 7.95 -4.54
C VAL A 297 -29.40 6.82 -5.12
N THR A 298 -29.78 5.87 -4.28
CA THR A 298 -30.63 4.75 -4.68
C THR A 298 -31.83 4.68 -3.77
N VAL A 299 -33.01 4.59 -4.38
CA VAL A 299 -34.28 4.43 -3.67
C VAL A 299 -34.74 2.99 -3.90
N THR A 300 -34.65 2.16 -2.88
CA THR A 300 -35.09 0.76 -2.95
C THR A 300 -36.52 0.65 -2.43
N GLU A 301 -37.40 0.14 -3.29
CA GLU A 301 -38.79 -0.12 -2.95
C GLU A 301 -38.91 -1.42 -2.14
N PRO A 302 -39.86 -1.52 -1.20
CA PRO A 302 -40.06 -2.73 -0.43
C PRO A 302 -40.57 -3.88 -1.34
N PRO A 303 -40.24 -5.15 -1.04
CA PRO A 303 -40.75 -6.29 -1.79
C PRO A 303 -42.27 -6.27 -1.88
N GLY A 304 -42.81 -6.44 -3.10
CA GLY A 304 -44.25 -6.38 -3.36
C GLY A 304 -44.84 -4.98 -3.57
N SER A 305 -44.00 -3.93 -3.62
CA SER A 305 -44.40 -2.59 -4.04
C SER A 305 -44.97 -2.60 -5.46
N SER A 306 -46.04 -1.83 -5.70
CA SER A 306 -46.66 -1.63 -7.02
C SER A 306 -46.24 -0.30 -7.68
N VAL A 307 -45.20 0.34 -7.16
CA VAL A 307 -44.69 1.61 -7.68
C VAL A 307 -44.14 1.40 -9.09
N GLY A 308 -44.76 2.05 -10.07
CA GLY A 308 -44.34 2.00 -11.47
C GLY A 308 -43.26 3.05 -11.82
N PRO A 309 -42.72 3.00 -13.05
CA PRO A 309 -41.67 3.90 -13.52
C PRO A 309 -42.10 5.38 -13.57
N HIS A 310 -43.40 5.67 -13.59
CA HIS A 310 -43.93 7.03 -13.55
C HIS A 310 -43.52 7.82 -12.30
N ALA A 311 -43.24 7.14 -11.18
CA ALA A 311 -42.77 7.78 -9.95
C ALA A 311 -41.37 8.41 -10.11
N ALA A 312 -40.60 8.02 -11.15
CA ALA A 312 -39.33 8.65 -11.48
C ALA A 312 -39.48 10.16 -11.77
N ALA A 313 -40.64 10.63 -12.25
CA ALA A 313 -40.87 12.05 -12.53
C ALA A 313 -40.82 12.89 -11.25
N ALA A 314 -41.46 12.43 -10.17
CA ALA A 314 -41.44 13.12 -8.89
C ALA A 314 -40.02 13.18 -8.27
N LEU A 315 -39.22 12.13 -8.51
CA LEU A 315 -37.81 12.10 -8.11
C LEU A 315 -36.94 13.03 -8.97
N ALA A 316 -37.24 13.14 -10.27
CA ALA A 316 -36.51 14.00 -11.19
C ALA A 316 -36.72 15.50 -10.92
N ASP A 317 -37.87 15.87 -10.36
CA ASP A 317 -38.20 17.25 -9.97
C ASP A 317 -37.41 17.74 -8.73
N VAL A 318 -36.74 16.84 -8.01
CA VAL A 318 -35.93 17.19 -6.83
C VAL A 318 -34.71 18.02 -7.25
N PRO A 319 -34.49 19.22 -6.67
CA PRO A 319 -33.35 20.05 -7.00
C PRO A 319 -32.01 19.33 -6.81
N GLY A 320 -31.21 19.25 -7.88
CA GLY A 320 -29.90 18.58 -7.88
C GLY A 320 -29.91 17.16 -8.44
N VAL A 321 -31.08 16.60 -8.75
CA VAL A 321 -31.20 15.38 -9.55
C VAL A 321 -30.96 15.71 -11.03
N LYS A 322 -30.09 14.93 -11.69
CA LYS A 322 -29.80 15.05 -13.13
C LYS A 322 -30.51 13.99 -13.96
N ALA A 323 -30.61 12.78 -13.42
CA ALA A 323 -31.26 11.66 -14.08
C ALA A 323 -31.83 10.70 -13.03
N VAL A 324 -32.95 10.06 -13.39
CA VAL A 324 -33.57 8.99 -12.61
C VAL A 324 -33.84 7.84 -13.56
N GLU A 325 -33.31 6.67 -13.23
CA GLU A 325 -33.51 5.46 -14.03
C GLU A 325 -34.23 4.41 -13.17
N PRO A 326 -35.43 3.97 -13.58
CA PRO A 326 -36.12 2.87 -12.91
C PRO A 326 -35.41 1.54 -13.21
N LEU A 327 -35.21 0.75 -12.17
CA LEU A 327 -34.63 -0.59 -12.23
C LEU A 327 -35.66 -1.59 -11.70
N GLN A 328 -36.12 -2.49 -12.56
CA GLN A 328 -36.98 -3.59 -12.11
C GLN A 328 -36.12 -4.66 -11.44
N HIS A 329 -36.65 -5.24 -10.36
CA HIS A 329 -36.06 -6.38 -9.70
C HIS A 329 -37.13 -7.47 -9.57
N ARG A 330 -36.83 -8.66 -10.07
CA ARG A 330 -37.68 -9.85 -10.07
C ARG A 330 -36.83 -11.08 -9.79
N PHE A 331 -37.48 -12.18 -9.48
CA PHE A 331 -36.82 -13.48 -9.44
C PHE A 331 -37.22 -14.31 -10.65
N ALA A 332 -36.24 -14.99 -11.25
CA ALA A 332 -36.43 -15.88 -12.39
C ALA A 332 -35.78 -17.23 -12.09
N TYR A 333 -36.48 -18.34 -12.40
CA TYR A 333 -35.82 -19.65 -12.33
C TYR A 333 -35.15 -19.98 -13.66
N VAL A 334 -33.85 -20.30 -13.58
CA VAL A 334 -33.07 -20.93 -14.65
C VAL A 334 -32.94 -22.41 -14.29
N GLY A 335 -33.73 -23.28 -14.92
CA GLY A 335 -33.81 -24.68 -14.48
C GLY A 335 -34.35 -24.77 -13.06
N ALA A 336 -33.54 -25.27 -12.11
CA ALA A 336 -33.90 -25.37 -10.69
C ALA A 336 -33.43 -24.16 -9.85
N ASP A 337 -32.56 -23.31 -10.40
CA ASP A 337 -31.88 -22.26 -9.65
C ASP A 337 -32.67 -20.95 -9.72
N LEU A 338 -32.88 -20.32 -8.57
CA LEU A 338 -33.51 -19.01 -8.46
C LEU A 338 -32.44 -17.93 -8.62
N GLN A 339 -32.62 -17.05 -9.61
CA GLN A 339 -31.70 -15.95 -9.89
C GLN A 339 -32.41 -14.60 -9.87
N ASP A 340 -31.66 -13.56 -9.56
CA ASP A 340 -32.14 -12.18 -9.65
C ASP A 340 -32.22 -11.73 -11.11
N LEU A 341 -33.36 -11.18 -11.52
CA LEU A 341 -33.58 -10.60 -12.85
C LEU A 341 -33.75 -9.10 -12.72
N TYR A 342 -32.83 -8.37 -13.34
CA TYR A 342 -32.83 -6.92 -13.43
C TYR A 342 -33.38 -6.47 -14.80
N GLY A 343 -34.51 -5.77 -14.78
CA GLY A 343 -35.10 -5.16 -15.96
C GLY A 343 -34.61 -3.71 -16.10
N ILE A 344 -33.94 -3.39 -17.20
CA ILE A 344 -33.34 -2.07 -17.45
C ILE A 344 -33.83 -1.45 -18.76
N ASN A 345 -33.67 -0.13 -18.89
CA ASN A 345 -33.70 0.53 -20.18
C ASN A 345 -32.26 0.75 -20.70
N PRO A 346 -31.78 -0.04 -21.67
CA PRO A 346 -30.39 0.04 -22.12
C PRO A 346 -30.01 1.36 -22.78
N GLN A 347 -30.98 2.17 -23.22
CA GLN A 347 -30.72 3.46 -23.87
C GLN A 347 -30.49 4.60 -22.87
N THR A 348 -31.00 4.46 -21.64
CA THR A 348 -31.04 5.54 -20.65
C THR A 348 -30.31 5.20 -19.36
N ILE A 349 -30.12 3.93 -19.02
CA ILE A 349 -29.49 3.46 -17.77
C ILE A 349 -28.16 4.18 -17.45
N THR A 350 -27.33 4.46 -18.46
CA THR A 350 -26.03 5.14 -18.30
C THR A 350 -26.13 6.61 -17.89
N ARG A 351 -27.33 7.19 -17.80
CA ARG A 351 -27.56 8.57 -17.35
C ARG A 351 -27.51 8.69 -15.82
N ALA A 352 -27.96 7.64 -15.11
CA ALA A 352 -27.97 7.61 -13.65
C ALA A 352 -26.84 6.75 -13.05
N THR A 353 -26.32 5.76 -13.78
CA THR A 353 -25.22 4.89 -13.34
C THR A 353 -24.04 4.88 -14.30
N SER A 354 -22.84 4.62 -13.77
CA SER A 354 -21.60 4.47 -14.53
C SER A 354 -21.25 2.99 -14.72
N LEU A 355 -21.65 2.43 -15.86
CA LEU A 355 -21.28 1.07 -16.26
C LEU A 355 -19.86 1.05 -16.83
N GLN A 356 -19.03 0.12 -16.36
CA GLN A 356 -17.65 -0.02 -16.82
C GLN A 356 -17.49 -1.26 -17.72
N ASP A 357 -16.55 -1.20 -18.66
CA ASP A 357 -16.25 -2.32 -19.56
C ASP A 357 -15.89 -3.63 -18.84
N PRO A 358 -15.14 -3.65 -17.71
CA PRO A 358 -14.83 -4.88 -16.97
C PRO A 358 -16.05 -5.64 -16.43
N TYR A 359 -17.19 -4.96 -16.28
CA TYR A 359 -18.44 -5.57 -15.85
C TYR A 359 -18.99 -6.55 -16.88
N PHE A 360 -18.47 -6.55 -18.10
CA PHE A 360 -18.92 -7.39 -19.19
C PHE A 360 -17.78 -8.20 -19.81
N GLN A 361 -18.09 -9.35 -20.41
CA GLN A 361 -17.10 -10.14 -21.15
C GLN A 361 -17.37 -10.16 -22.66
N GLY A 362 -16.29 -10.06 -23.43
CA GLY A 362 -16.29 -10.24 -24.88
C GLY A 362 -16.83 -9.06 -25.71
N ALA A 363 -17.17 -7.93 -25.09
CA ALA A 363 -17.53 -6.66 -25.73
C ALA A 363 -17.52 -5.52 -24.70
N SER A 364 -17.47 -4.26 -25.15
CA SER A 364 -17.57 -3.10 -24.25
C SER A 364 -19.00 -2.90 -23.75
N ALA A 365 -19.18 -2.17 -22.65
CA ALA A 365 -20.49 -1.91 -22.06
C ALA A 365 -21.48 -1.28 -23.07
N PRO A 366 -21.10 -0.25 -23.86
CA PRO A 366 -22.00 0.34 -24.86
C PRO A 366 -22.39 -0.65 -25.96
N GLN A 367 -21.48 -1.57 -26.35
CA GLN A 367 -21.76 -2.57 -27.38
C GLN A 367 -22.79 -3.60 -26.90
N LEU A 368 -22.70 -4.04 -25.65
CA LEU A 368 -23.66 -5.00 -25.09
C LEU A 368 -25.01 -4.36 -24.80
N LEU A 369 -25.04 -3.12 -24.30
CA LEU A 369 -26.29 -2.37 -24.16
C LEU A 369 -26.96 -2.14 -25.51
N ALA A 370 -26.20 -1.85 -26.57
CA ALA A 370 -26.76 -1.73 -27.91
C ALA A 370 -27.35 -3.06 -28.44
N ARG A 371 -26.71 -4.20 -28.13
CA ARG A 371 -27.27 -5.53 -28.45
C ARG A 371 -28.54 -5.83 -27.66
N LEU A 372 -28.55 -5.49 -26.38
CA LEU A 372 -29.72 -5.62 -25.52
C LEU A 372 -30.88 -4.75 -26.04
N ALA A 373 -30.58 -3.51 -26.46
CA ALA A 373 -31.57 -2.59 -27.03
C ALA A 373 -32.10 -3.01 -28.40
N ALA A 374 -31.32 -3.78 -29.18
CA ALA A 374 -31.69 -4.17 -30.53
C ALA A 374 -32.80 -5.23 -30.58
N GLN A 375 -33.00 -6.00 -29.51
CA GLN A 375 -33.96 -7.10 -29.43
C GLN A 375 -34.70 -7.07 -28.09
N PRO A 376 -36.03 -6.97 -28.06
CA PRO A 376 -36.80 -6.91 -26.81
C PRO A 376 -36.55 -8.11 -25.88
N ASP A 377 -36.44 -9.32 -26.45
CA ASP A 377 -36.25 -10.59 -25.76
C ASP A 377 -34.78 -10.88 -25.39
N ALA A 378 -33.85 -9.95 -25.63
CA ALA A 378 -32.44 -10.16 -25.32
C ALA A 378 -32.17 -10.21 -23.80
N ILE A 379 -31.22 -11.06 -23.41
CA ILE A 379 -30.77 -11.21 -22.03
C ILE A 379 -29.24 -11.32 -21.94
N LEU A 380 -28.69 -10.66 -20.93
CA LEU A 380 -27.32 -10.85 -20.45
C LEU A 380 -27.36 -11.76 -19.22
N VAL A 381 -26.43 -12.70 -19.14
CA VAL A 381 -26.38 -13.67 -18.04
C VAL A 381 -24.99 -13.72 -17.42
N SER A 382 -24.90 -14.24 -16.18
CA SER A 382 -23.63 -14.41 -15.48
C SER A 382 -22.69 -15.38 -16.19
N ALA A 383 -21.37 -15.20 -16.00
CA ALA A 383 -20.38 -16.11 -16.55
C ALA A 383 -20.55 -17.55 -16.03
N GLU A 384 -21.00 -17.70 -14.78
CA GLU A 384 -21.36 -18.99 -14.18
C GLU A 384 -22.51 -19.65 -14.96
N THR A 385 -23.61 -18.94 -15.18
CA THR A 385 -24.76 -19.45 -15.95
C THR A 385 -24.35 -19.89 -17.37
N VAL A 386 -23.44 -19.15 -18.03
CA VAL A 386 -22.91 -19.58 -19.34
C VAL A 386 -22.12 -20.89 -19.24
N ASN A 387 -21.30 -21.05 -18.22
CA ASN A 387 -20.51 -22.26 -18.03
C ASN A 387 -21.38 -23.46 -17.65
N ASP A 388 -22.37 -23.28 -16.76
CA ASP A 388 -23.20 -24.39 -16.27
C ASP A 388 -24.14 -24.91 -17.36
N PHE A 389 -24.72 -24.01 -18.14
CA PHE A 389 -25.66 -24.36 -19.21
C PHE A 389 -25.00 -24.41 -20.60
N GLN A 390 -23.68 -24.22 -20.69
CA GLN A 390 -22.88 -24.26 -21.92
C GLN A 390 -23.45 -23.36 -23.04
N LEU A 391 -23.89 -22.15 -22.68
CA LEU A 391 -24.63 -21.25 -23.58
C LEU A 391 -23.74 -20.69 -24.69
N VAL A 392 -24.26 -20.71 -25.92
CA VAL A 392 -23.66 -20.06 -27.09
C VAL A 392 -24.49 -18.84 -27.47
N ARG A 393 -23.83 -17.75 -27.85
CA ARG A 393 -24.52 -16.49 -28.22
C ARG A 393 -25.59 -16.77 -29.29
N GLY A 394 -26.80 -16.29 -29.03
CA GLY A 394 -27.96 -16.48 -29.88
C GLY A 394 -28.91 -17.60 -29.42
N ASP A 395 -28.47 -18.43 -28.47
CA ASP A 395 -29.29 -19.47 -27.85
C ASP A 395 -30.53 -18.89 -27.15
N GLN A 396 -31.57 -19.71 -27.10
CA GLN A 396 -32.80 -19.39 -26.39
C GLN A 396 -32.76 -19.95 -24.98
N LEU A 397 -32.99 -19.08 -24.00
CA LEU A 397 -33.07 -19.42 -22.60
C LEU A 397 -34.54 -19.31 -22.15
N ARG A 398 -35.10 -20.40 -21.61
CA ARG A 398 -36.45 -20.38 -21.03
C ARG A 398 -36.35 -20.15 -19.53
N LEU A 399 -36.93 -19.05 -19.09
CA LEU A 399 -36.95 -18.64 -17.68
C LEU A 399 -38.37 -18.76 -17.15
N ARG A 400 -38.52 -19.30 -15.95
CA ARG A 400 -39.82 -19.27 -15.27
C ARG A 400 -39.93 -18.00 -14.46
N LEU A 401 -40.84 -17.12 -14.87
CA LEU A 401 -41.15 -15.86 -14.21
C LEU A 401 -42.52 -15.95 -13.55
N GLN A 402 -42.68 -15.31 -12.40
CA GLN A 402 -43.98 -15.24 -11.75
C GLN A 402 -44.81 -14.11 -12.37
N ASP A 403 -46.01 -14.45 -12.83
CA ASP A 403 -47.01 -13.47 -13.24
C ASP A 403 -47.58 -12.78 -11.99
N THR A 404 -47.60 -11.45 -12.02
CA THR A 404 -47.96 -10.64 -10.84
C THR A 404 -49.45 -10.71 -10.52
N GLN A 405 -50.31 -10.94 -11.52
CA GLN A 405 -51.76 -11.00 -11.39
C GLN A 405 -52.24 -12.39 -10.98
N THR A 406 -51.69 -13.43 -11.60
CA THR A 406 -52.11 -14.82 -11.35
C THR A 406 -51.27 -15.52 -10.27
N GLN A 407 -50.13 -14.96 -9.89
CA GLN A 407 -49.14 -15.54 -8.98
C GLN A 407 -48.57 -16.89 -9.45
N GLN A 408 -48.84 -17.28 -10.71
CA GLN A 408 -48.36 -18.51 -11.32
C GLN A 408 -47.03 -18.27 -12.06
N TYR A 409 -46.20 -19.30 -12.13
CA TYR A 409 -44.97 -19.25 -12.90
C TYR A 409 -45.24 -19.62 -14.36
N THR A 410 -44.78 -18.77 -15.29
CA THR A 410 -44.89 -18.96 -16.73
C THR A 410 -43.51 -19.06 -17.36
N ASP A 411 -43.38 -19.93 -18.37
CA ASP A 411 -42.14 -20.08 -19.14
C ASP A 411 -42.04 -18.92 -20.15
N VAL A 412 -41.06 -18.04 -19.95
CA VAL A 412 -40.76 -16.90 -20.81
C VAL A 412 -39.46 -17.16 -21.54
N THR A 413 -39.46 -16.98 -22.87
CA THR A 413 -38.27 -17.20 -23.69
C THR A 413 -37.47 -15.92 -23.83
N PHE A 414 -36.16 -16.02 -23.61
CA PHE A 414 -35.19 -14.96 -23.82
C PHE A 414 -34.11 -15.43 -24.80
N ARG A 415 -33.36 -14.49 -25.38
CA ARG A 415 -32.23 -14.76 -26.26
C ARG A 415 -30.93 -14.27 -25.63
N TYR A 416 -29.99 -15.18 -25.45
CA TYR A 416 -28.69 -14.87 -24.86
C TYR A 416 -27.82 -14.03 -25.81
N VAL A 417 -27.42 -12.83 -25.39
CA VAL A 417 -26.64 -11.88 -26.23
C VAL A 417 -25.23 -11.59 -25.71
N GLY A 418 -24.93 -11.90 -24.45
CA GLY A 418 -23.60 -11.72 -23.87
C GLY A 418 -23.52 -11.87 -22.35
N ILE A 419 -22.30 -11.75 -21.83
CA ILE A 419 -21.98 -12.03 -20.43
C ILE A 419 -21.91 -10.72 -19.64
N VAL A 420 -22.53 -10.72 -18.46
CA VAL A 420 -22.40 -9.67 -17.44
C VAL A 420 -21.82 -10.32 -16.18
N ASN A 421 -20.69 -9.80 -15.68
CA ASN A 421 -20.03 -10.28 -14.47
C ASN A 421 -20.52 -9.51 -13.24
N GLU A 422 -20.73 -8.21 -13.40
CA GLU A 422 -21.07 -7.29 -12.32
C GLU A 422 -22.16 -6.35 -12.81
N PHE A 423 -23.12 -6.01 -11.94
CA PHE A 423 -24.15 -5.04 -12.28
C PHE A 423 -24.53 -4.21 -11.05
N PRO A 424 -24.79 -2.90 -11.21
CA PRO A 424 -25.30 -2.03 -10.15
C PRO A 424 -26.39 -2.70 -9.31
N THR A 425 -26.22 -2.72 -7.98
CA THR A 425 -27.16 -3.31 -7.00
C THR A 425 -27.31 -4.85 -7.05
N ALA A 426 -26.62 -5.53 -7.95
CA ALA A 426 -26.73 -6.98 -8.14
C ALA A 426 -25.80 -7.78 -7.20
N PRO A 427 -26.20 -8.99 -6.78
CA PRO A 427 -25.32 -9.92 -6.08
C PRO A 427 -24.23 -10.49 -7.01
N LYS A 428 -23.20 -11.12 -6.43
CA LYS A 428 -21.95 -11.48 -7.14
C LYS A 428 -22.04 -12.69 -8.08
N ASP A 429 -22.99 -13.60 -7.85
CA ASP A 429 -22.85 -14.96 -8.41
C ASP A 429 -23.85 -15.23 -9.56
N SER A 430 -25.13 -14.93 -9.35
CA SER A 430 -26.19 -15.36 -10.26
C SER A 430 -27.29 -14.33 -10.43
N PHE A 431 -27.11 -13.47 -11.42
CA PHE A 431 -28.12 -12.52 -11.87
C PHE A 431 -28.19 -12.44 -13.40
N LEU A 432 -29.30 -11.88 -13.85
CA LEU A 432 -29.70 -11.74 -15.24
C LEU A 432 -30.07 -10.28 -15.49
N VAL A 433 -29.77 -9.78 -16.69
CA VAL A 433 -30.14 -8.42 -17.10
C VAL A 433 -30.90 -8.47 -18.42
N ALA A 434 -32.12 -7.94 -18.44
CA ALA A 434 -33.02 -7.95 -19.59
C ALA A 434 -33.66 -6.56 -19.83
N ASN A 435 -34.37 -6.40 -20.95
CA ASN A 435 -35.16 -5.19 -21.20
C ASN A 435 -36.37 -5.11 -20.25
N ALA A 436 -36.49 -4.00 -19.52
CA ALA A 436 -37.59 -3.76 -18.57
C ALA A 436 -38.98 -3.84 -19.23
N SER A 437 -39.12 -3.37 -20.47
CA SER A 437 -40.39 -3.41 -21.21
C SER A 437 -40.83 -4.85 -21.48
N TYR A 438 -39.92 -5.70 -21.94
CA TYR A 438 -40.23 -7.10 -22.20
C TYR A 438 -40.56 -7.86 -20.91
N VAL A 439 -39.82 -7.62 -19.83
CA VAL A 439 -40.14 -8.24 -18.52
C VAL A 439 -41.52 -7.79 -18.03
N ALA A 440 -41.86 -6.51 -18.15
CA ALA A 440 -43.18 -6.00 -17.77
C ALA A 440 -44.31 -6.63 -18.60
N ASP A 441 -44.13 -6.74 -19.92
CA ASP A 441 -45.11 -7.34 -20.84
C ASP A 441 -45.37 -8.82 -20.50
N GLN A 442 -44.32 -9.56 -20.11
CA GLN A 442 -44.42 -11.00 -19.81
C GLN A 442 -44.92 -11.29 -18.39
N THR A 443 -44.75 -10.37 -17.44
CA THR A 443 -45.14 -10.54 -16.02
C THR A 443 -46.40 -9.79 -15.63
N GLY A 444 -46.92 -8.94 -16.52
CA GLY A 444 -48.11 -8.12 -16.30
C GLY A 444 -47.93 -6.98 -15.30
N SER A 445 -46.69 -6.58 -15.00
CA SER A 445 -46.37 -5.50 -14.05
C SER A 445 -45.09 -4.77 -14.40
N ASP A 446 -45.18 -3.43 -14.48
CA ASP A 446 -44.05 -2.53 -14.66
C ASP A 446 -43.42 -2.08 -13.33
N ALA A 447 -43.81 -2.68 -12.19
CA ALA A 447 -43.36 -2.27 -10.87
C ALA A 447 -41.83 -2.27 -10.73
N VAL A 448 -41.31 -1.21 -10.14
CA VAL A 448 -39.88 -0.92 -10.01
C VAL A 448 -39.38 -1.45 -8.67
N GLY A 449 -38.20 -2.07 -8.68
CA GLY A 449 -37.54 -2.53 -7.45
C GLY A 449 -36.65 -1.45 -6.84
N ALA A 450 -36.01 -0.64 -7.68
CA ALA A 450 -35.24 0.52 -7.23
C ALA A 450 -35.23 1.66 -8.26
N PHE A 451 -35.10 2.90 -7.80
CA PHE A 451 -34.76 4.04 -8.63
C PHE A 451 -33.30 4.42 -8.43
N LEU A 452 -32.55 4.41 -9.52
CA LEU A 452 -31.17 4.90 -9.57
C LEU A 452 -31.19 6.40 -9.85
N VAL A 453 -30.68 7.20 -8.93
CA VAL A 453 -30.70 8.66 -9.02
C VAL A 453 -29.28 9.19 -9.17
N GLY A 454 -29.00 9.78 -10.34
CA GLY A 454 -27.73 10.46 -10.61
C GLY A 454 -27.81 11.94 -10.26
N THR A 455 -26.88 12.42 -9.42
CA THR A 455 -26.72 13.85 -9.10
C THR A 455 -25.51 14.45 -9.83
N GLY A 456 -24.68 13.60 -10.44
CA GLY A 456 -23.41 13.96 -11.03
C GLY A 456 -22.33 14.25 -9.99
N GLY A 457 -22.38 13.53 -8.87
CA GLY A 457 -21.39 13.56 -7.80
C GLY A 457 -21.40 14.81 -6.90
N GLN A 458 -22.46 15.62 -6.95
CA GLN A 458 -22.58 16.84 -6.13
C GLN A 458 -23.80 16.75 -5.22
N ASN A 459 -23.69 17.32 -4.00
CA ASN A 459 -24.80 17.50 -3.07
C ASN A 459 -25.61 16.21 -2.75
N THR A 460 -24.97 15.04 -2.82
CA THR A 460 -25.64 13.73 -2.68
C THR A 460 -26.42 13.60 -1.38
N THR A 461 -25.86 14.07 -0.26
CA THR A 461 -26.51 14.01 1.06
C THR A 461 -27.77 14.88 1.13
N SER A 462 -27.76 16.08 0.56
CA SER A 462 -28.95 16.95 0.58
C SER A 462 -30.02 16.47 -0.39
N VAL A 463 -29.62 15.97 -1.57
CA VAL A 463 -30.55 15.35 -2.53
C VAL A 463 -31.20 14.12 -1.89
N ALA A 464 -30.43 13.26 -1.23
CA ALA A 464 -30.97 12.09 -0.54
C ALA A 464 -31.95 12.46 0.57
N ALA A 465 -31.70 13.53 1.33
CA ALA A 465 -32.64 14.01 2.35
C ALA A 465 -33.96 14.51 1.73
N GLN A 466 -33.89 15.20 0.58
CA GLN A 466 -35.08 15.64 -0.15
C GLN A 466 -35.83 14.46 -0.78
N VAL A 467 -35.11 13.51 -1.38
CA VAL A 467 -35.68 12.28 -1.93
C VAL A 467 -36.41 11.48 -0.83
N ARG A 468 -35.80 11.34 0.36
CA ARG A 468 -36.47 10.72 1.54
C ARG A 468 -37.77 11.41 1.92
N ALA A 469 -37.83 12.74 1.80
CA ALA A 469 -39.06 13.48 2.07
C ALA A 469 -40.15 13.22 1.01
N VAL A 470 -39.76 12.96 -0.25
CA VAL A 470 -40.69 12.65 -1.35
C VAL A 470 -41.23 11.23 -1.27
N VAL A 471 -40.37 10.23 -1.01
CA VAL A 471 -40.77 8.81 -1.01
C VAL A 471 -41.32 8.33 0.34
N GLY A 472 -41.12 9.11 1.41
CA GLY A 472 -41.57 8.77 2.76
C GLY A 472 -40.76 7.63 3.40
N SER A 473 -41.37 6.92 4.36
CA SER A 473 -40.72 5.87 5.14
C SER A 473 -40.88 4.45 4.55
N ALA A 474 -41.61 4.31 3.44
CA ALA A 474 -41.87 3.00 2.83
C ALA A 474 -40.67 2.51 2.00
N ALA A 475 -39.98 3.42 1.30
CA ALA A 475 -38.79 3.11 0.52
C ALA A 475 -37.51 3.40 1.32
N THR A 476 -36.47 2.61 1.06
CA THR A 476 -35.16 2.79 1.68
C THR A 476 -34.29 3.65 0.77
N VAL A 477 -33.75 4.75 1.29
CA VAL A 477 -32.88 5.64 0.51
C VAL A 477 -31.44 5.55 0.99
N THR A 478 -30.59 4.95 0.17
CA THR A 478 -29.15 4.82 0.40
C THR A 478 -28.38 5.76 -0.50
N THR A 479 -27.24 6.25 0.00
CA THR A 479 -26.34 7.10 -0.78
C THR A 479 -25.02 6.40 -1.04
N ILE A 480 -24.32 6.82 -2.09
CA ILE A 480 -22.94 6.38 -2.33
C ILE A 480 -22.03 6.67 -1.13
N ASN A 481 -22.31 7.72 -0.35
CA ASN A 481 -21.57 8.01 0.88
C ASN A 481 -21.87 7.00 1.98
N ASP A 482 -23.10 6.50 2.08
CA ASP A 482 -23.45 5.43 3.03
C ASP A 482 -22.73 4.13 2.64
N SER A 483 -22.70 3.79 1.35
CA SER A 483 -21.92 2.64 0.86
C SER A 483 -20.42 2.83 1.05
N ARG A 484 -19.86 4.01 0.76
CA ARG A 484 -18.46 4.34 1.08
C ARG A 484 -18.17 4.26 2.56
N ASN A 485 -19.10 4.65 3.42
CA ASN A 485 -18.94 4.54 4.86
C ASN A 485 -19.06 3.09 5.30
N LEU A 486 -19.92 2.26 4.71
CA LEU A 486 -20.01 0.84 5.03
C LEU A 486 -18.75 0.08 4.57
N VAL A 487 -18.38 0.22 3.29
CA VAL A 487 -17.12 -0.29 2.73
C VAL A 487 -15.93 0.27 3.52
N GLY A 488 -16.00 1.56 3.89
CA GLY A 488 -15.02 2.36 4.65
C GLY A 488 -15.06 2.23 6.18
N SER A 489 -16.00 1.46 6.74
CA SER A 489 -16.14 1.19 8.19
C SER A 489 -15.99 -0.29 8.53
N SER A 490 -15.85 -1.16 7.51
CA SER A 490 -15.40 -2.52 7.73
C SER A 490 -14.10 -2.48 8.52
N LEU A 491 -13.85 -3.46 9.37
CA LEU A 491 -12.62 -3.52 10.18
C LEU A 491 -11.36 -3.37 9.31
N THR A 492 -11.47 -3.73 8.02
CA THR A 492 -10.44 -3.70 6.98
C THR A 492 -10.17 -2.32 6.37
N SER A 493 -11.16 -1.42 6.36
CA SER A 493 -11.04 -0.07 5.80
C SER A 493 -10.65 0.92 6.89
N VAL A 494 -9.42 0.74 7.33
CA VAL A 494 -8.66 1.75 8.06
C VAL A 494 -8.67 3.07 7.30
N ASP A 495 -8.60 4.23 7.98
CA ASP A 495 -8.24 5.50 7.33
C ASP A 495 -6.81 5.41 6.76
N LEU A 496 -6.71 4.82 5.58
CA LEU A 496 -5.47 4.64 4.84
C LEU A 496 -4.86 6.01 4.45
N THR A 497 -5.64 7.09 4.52
CA THR A 497 -5.14 8.47 4.35
C THR A 497 -4.26 8.91 5.49
N GLY A 498 -4.73 8.75 6.72
CA GLY A 498 -3.90 8.97 7.89
C GLY A 498 -2.68 8.05 7.90
N LEU A 499 -2.85 6.77 7.52
CA LEU A 499 -1.75 5.80 7.49
C LEU A 499 -0.67 6.16 6.47
N THR A 500 -1.05 6.54 5.24
CA THR A 500 -0.09 6.93 4.19
C THR A 500 0.66 8.22 4.52
N ARG A 501 0.02 9.16 5.25
CA ARG A 501 0.69 10.37 5.76
C ARG A 501 1.69 10.03 6.86
N LEU A 502 1.32 9.11 7.75
CA LEU A 502 2.20 8.62 8.81
C LEU A 502 3.45 7.94 8.23
N GLU A 503 3.25 7.06 7.26
CA GLU A 503 4.33 6.38 6.55
C GLU A 503 5.24 7.34 5.79
N LEU A 504 4.68 8.35 5.13
CA LEU A 504 5.48 9.40 4.49
C LEU A 504 6.40 10.08 5.52
N GLY A 505 5.84 10.49 6.67
CA GLY A 505 6.62 11.11 7.73
C GLY A 505 7.76 10.21 8.18
N PHE A 506 7.49 8.92 8.34
CA PHE A 506 8.49 7.94 8.75
C PHE A 506 9.56 7.67 7.70
N ALA A 507 9.18 7.51 6.43
CA ALA A 507 10.10 7.33 5.31
C ALA A 507 11.03 8.53 5.16
N LEU A 508 10.51 9.76 5.27
CA LEU A 508 11.32 10.97 5.25
C LEU A 508 12.31 11.05 6.40
N LEU A 509 11.90 10.68 7.61
CA LEU A 509 12.80 10.64 8.76
C LEU A 509 13.94 9.64 8.54
N ILE A 510 13.66 8.45 7.99
CA ILE A 510 14.70 7.46 7.67
C ILE A 510 15.63 7.97 6.58
N VAL A 511 15.10 8.54 5.50
CA VAL A 511 15.91 9.08 4.40
C VAL A 511 16.80 10.21 4.89
N ALA A 512 16.26 11.14 5.68
CA ALA A 512 17.02 12.22 6.29
C ALA A 512 18.12 11.71 7.22
N ALA A 513 17.81 10.71 8.06
CA ALA A 513 18.77 10.12 8.98
C ALA A 513 19.86 9.31 8.25
N ALA A 514 19.51 8.57 7.18
CA ALA A 514 20.47 7.87 6.34
C ALA A 514 21.38 8.85 5.59
N GLY A 515 20.84 9.96 5.06
CA GLY A 515 21.63 11.05 4.47
C GLY A 515 22.54 11.73 5.49
N GLY A 516 22.04 11.99 6.70
CA GLY A 516 22.81 12.49 7.83
C GLY A 516 23.96 11.56 8.22
N LEU A 517 23.72 10.24 8.22
CA LEU A 517 24.72 9.23 8.51
C LEU A 517 25.89 9.29 7.50
N VAL A 518 25.59 9.33 6.19
CA VAL A 518 26.63 9.42 5.14
C VAL A 518 27.47 10.68 5.31
N THR A 519 26.79 11.81 5.43
CA THR A 519 27.44 13.12 5.43
C THR A 519 28.27 13.34 6.68
N ALA A 520 27.74 13.03 7.87
CA ALA A 520 28.46 13.15 9.13
C ALA A 520 29.68 12.23 9.20
N LEU A 521 29.54 10.96 8.82
CA LEU A 521 30.65 10.01 8.83
C LEU A 521 31.71 10.35 7.79
N GLY A 522 31.25 10.70 6.58
CA GLY A 522 32.11 11.18 5.50
C GLY A 522 33.02 12.32 5.98
N LEU A 523 32.49 13.29 6.73
CA LEU A 523 33.31 14.36 7.32
C LEU A 523 34.31 13.87 8.36
N THR A 524 33.89 13.02 9.30
CA THR A 524 34.78 12.55 10.38
C THR A 524 35.99 11.79 9.86
N GLU A 525 35.80 10.91 8.89
CA GLU A 525 36.89 10.15 8.29
C GLU A 525 37.77 11.00 7.36
N ARG A 526 37.24 12.12 6.84
CA ARG A 526 37.95 13.01 5.92
C ARG A 526 38.58 14.22 6.60
N ARG A 527 38.56 14.32 7.93
CA ARG A 527 39.16 15.46 8.67
C ARG A 527 40.59 15.74 8.21
N ARG A 528 41.42 14.70 8.11
CA ARG A 528 42.81 14.83 7.65
C ARG A 528 42.90 15.24 6.18
N THR A 529 42.11 14.64 5.30
CA THR A 529 42.11 14.97 3.87
C THR A 529 41.62 16.39 3.61
N LEU A 530 40.59 16.84 4.34
CA LEU A 530 40.07 18.21 4.28
C LEU A 530 41.10 19.22 4.83
N ALA A 531 41.80 18.88 5.91
CA ALA A 531 42.90 19.70 6.44
C ALA A 531 44.06 19.84 5.44
N ILE A 532 44.47 18.75 4.79
CA ILE A 532 45.49 18.78 3.73
C ILE A 532 45.01 19.60 2.53
N ALA A 533 43.76 19.40 2.09
CA ALA A 533 43.19 20.17 0.98
C ALA A 533 43.15 21.67 1.30
N MET A 534 42.77 22.05 2.53
CA MET A 534 42.83 23.44 2.97
C MET A 534 44.26 23.99 3.03
N ALA A 535 45.23 23.19 3.50
CA ALA A 535 46.64 23.57 3.49
C ALA A 535 47.17 23.79 2.06
N LEU A 536 46.66 23.04 1.09
CA LEU A 536 46.91 23.20 -0.35
C LEU A 536 46.03 24.28 -1.01
N ARG A 537 45.40 25.17 -0.23
CA ARG A 537 44.52 26.26 -0.68
C ARG A 537 43.26 25.83 -1.47
N ALA A 538 42.68 24.66 -1.16
CA ALA A 538 41.39 24.27 -1.72
C ALA A 538 40.30 25.28 -1.33
N SER A 539 39.48 25.67 -2.31
CA SER A 539 38.38 26.61 -2.10
C SER A 539 37.25 26.00 -1.27
N PRO A 540 36.46 26.82 -0.54
CA PRO A 540 35.27 26.34 0.17
C PRO A 540 34.26 25.62 -0.73
N ARG A 541 34.18 25.99 -2.01
CA ARG A 541 33.33 25.33 -3.01
C ARG A 541 33.82 23.90 -3.31
N GLN A 542 35.13 23.71 -3.43
CA GLN A 542 35.76 22.40 -3.64
C GLN A 542 35.62 21.46 -2.43
N LEU A 543 35.62 22.01 -1.21
CA LEU A 543 35.35 21.22 0.00
C LEU A 543 33.88 20.80 0.08
N ARG A 544 32.95 21.67 -0.34
CA ARG A 544 31.50 21.38 -0.37
C ARG A 544 31.14 20.36 -1.44
N SER A 545 31.73 20.45 -2.64
CA SER A 545 31.45 19.50 -3.73
C SER A 545 31.77 18.06 -3.35
N PHE A 546 32.71 17.86 -2.42
CA PHE A 546 33.08 16.54 -1.91
C PHE A 546 31.95 15.85 -1.13
N SER A 547 31.23 16.60 -0.29
CA SER A 547 30.05 16.10 0.45
C SER A 547 28.85 15.92 -0.50
N ILE A 548 28.64 16.89 -1.39
CA ILE A 548 27.52 16.86 -2.34
C ILE A 548 27.62 15.67 -3.29
N GLY A 549 28.80 15.32 -3.80
CA GLY A 549 28.97 14.21 -4.73
C GLY A 549 28.60 12.84 -4.15
N GLU A 550 28.96 12.59 -2.88
CA GLU A 550 28.63 11.35 -2.21
C GLU A 550 27.14 11.26 -1.87
N SER A 551 26.58 12.35 -1.36
CA SER A 551 25.14 12.48 -1.11
C SER A 551 24.32 12.35 -2.39
N ALA A 552 24.78 12.92 -3.50
CA ALA A 552 24.15 12.77 -4.80
C ALA A 552 24.16 11.32 -5.27
N PHE A 553 25.29 10.61 -5.10
CA PHE A 553 25.35 9.18 -5.42
C PHE A 553 24.36 8.35 -4.58
N VAL A 554 24.31 8.60 -3.27
CA VAL A 554 23.38 7.90 -2.36
C VAL A 554 21.93 8.19 -2.72
N ALA A 555 21.60 9.45 -3.04
CA ALA A 555 20.26 9.85 -3.46
C ALA A 555 19.87 9.18 -4.79
N VAL A 556 20.73 9.23 -5.81
CA VAL A 556 20.44 8.65 -7.14
C VAL A 556 20.32 7.14 -7.05
N LEU A 557 21.28 6.46 -6.41
CA LEU A 557 21.25 5.01 -6.28
C LEU A 557 20.05 4.55 -5.43
N GLY A 558 19.74 5.27 -4.35
CA GLY A 558 18.56 5.01 -3.51
C GLY A 558 17.25 5.21 -4.28
N LEU A 559 17.12 6.29 -5.07
CA LEU A 559 15.96 6.52 -5.92
C LEU A 559 15.79 5.45 -6.99
N LEU A 560 16.86 5.04 -7.67
CA LEU A 560 16.80 4.01 -8.71
C LEU A 560 16.43 2.65 -8.14
N THR A 561 17.13 2.20 -7.10
CA THR A 561 16.87 0.89 -6.47
C THR A 561 15.53 0.87 -5.75
N GLY A 562 15.18 1.96 -5.07
CA GLY A 562 13.89 2.11 -4.38
C GLY A 562 12.71 2.16 -5.33
N SER A 563 12.81 2.88 -6.45
CA SER A 563 11.74 2.94 -7.45
C SER A 563 11.52 1.59 -8.14
N ALA A 564 12.60 0.88 -8.49
CA ALA A 564 12.50 -0.44 -9.10
C ALA A 564 11.88 -1.48 -8.14
N ALA A 565 12.36 -1.53 -6.89
CA ALA A 565 11.82 -2.44 -5.88
C ALA A 565 10.38 -2.06 -5.48
N GLY A 566 10.10 -0.76 -5.33
CA GLY A 566 8.78 -0.25 -5.00
C GLY A 566 7.75 -0.55 -6.08
N TRP A 567 8.10 -0.37 -7.36
CA TRP A 567 7.26 -0.78 -8.48
C TRP A 567 6.96 -2.28 -8.48
N GLY A 568 7.98 -3.13 -8.28
CA GLY A 568 7.79 -4.58 -8.18
C GLY A 568 6.89 -4.98 -7.02
N LEU A 569 7.07 -4.34 -5.86
CA LEU A 569 6.22 -4.54 -4.67
C LEU A 569 4.78 -4.08 -4.91
N SER A 570 4.56 -2.93 -5.55
CA SER A 570 3.21 -2.44 -5.89
C SER A 570 2.45 -3.47 -6.74
N GLN A 571 3.09 -3.99 -7.78
CA GLN A 571 2.50 -5.01 -8.66
C GLN A 571 2.13 -6.27 -7.89
N MET A 572 3.05 -6.71 -7.03
CA MET A 572 2.87 -7.92 -6.26
C MET A 572 1.75 -7.78 -5.22
N LEU A 573 1.73 -6.66 -4.47
CA LEU A 573 0.75 -6.41 -3.43
C LEU A 573 -0.66 -6.29 -3.99
N VAL A 574 -0.84 -5.48 -5.04
CA VAL A 574 -2.17 -5.32 -5.65
C VAL A 574 -2.66 -6.63 -6.25
N LYS A 575 -1.80 -7.40 -6.91
CA LYS A 575 -2.20 -8.68 -7.50
C LYS A 575 -2.50 -9.76 -6.46
N VAL A 576 -1.73 -9.83 -5.39
CA VAL A 576 -1.98 -10.77 -4.28
C VAL A 576 -3.32 -10.44 -3.59
N LEU A 577 -3.69 -9.17 -3.58
CA LEU A 577 -4.90 -8.68 -2.92
C LEU A 577 -6.07 -8.48 -3.89
N THR A 578 -6.04 -9.09 -5.09
CA THR A 578 -7.18 -9.01 -6.03
C THR A 578 -8.46 -9.60 -5.47
N GLY A 579 -8.39 -10.56 -4.54
CA GLY A 579 -9.59 -11.08 -3.86
C GLY A 579 -10.25 -10.10 -2.90
N VAL A 580 -9.61 -8.97 -2.61
CA VAL A 580 -10.13 -7.89 -1.75
C VAL A 580 -10.74 -6.76 -2.59
N PHE A 581 -10.43 -6.72 -3.89
CA PHE A 581 -10.94 -5.72 -4.81
C PHE A 581 -12.04 -6.34 -5.65
N ASP A 582 -13.21 -5.72 -5.64
CA ASP A 582 -14.32 -6.12 -6.49
C ASP A 582 -14.89 -4.88 -7.18
N PRO A 583 -14.68 -4.70 -8.50
CA PRO A 583 -13.89 -5.51 -9.43
C PRO A 583 -12.37 -5.48 -9.14
N PRO A 584 -11.60 -6.45 -9.68
CA PRO A 584 -10.14 -6.39 -9.60
C PRO A 584 -9.58 -5.20 -10.40
N PRO A 585 -8.56 -4.50 -9.88
CA PRO A 585 -7.98 -3.34 -10.56
C PRO A 585 -7.35 -3.73 -11.89
N THR A 586 -7.77 -3.08 -12.98
CA THR A 586 -7.19 -3.26 -14.32
C THR A 586 -5.79 -2.64 -14.45
N SER A 587 -5.48 -1.64 -13.62
CA SER A 587 -4.18 -0.97 -13.59
C SER A 587 -3.85 -0.43 -12.20
N LEU A 588 -2.55 -0.24 -11.94
CA LEU A 588 -2.08 0.41 -10.73
C LEU A 588 -2.32 1.92 -10.78
N ALA A 589 -2.91 2.46 -9.72
CA ALA A 589 -3.06 3.91 -9.55
C ALA A 589 -1.78 4.48 -8.93
N PHE A 590 -0.90 5.06 -9.76
CA PHE A 590 0.30 5.72 -9.26
C PHE A 590 -0.01 7.16 -8.83
N PRO A 591 0.16 7.54 -7.54
CA PRO A 591 -0.07 8.89 -7.08
C PRO A 591 1.15 9.78 -7.43
N TRP A 592 1.30 10.15 -8.70
CA TRP A 592 2.50 10.83 -9.23
C TRP A 592 2.89 12.09 -8.45
N THR A 593 1.92 12.90 -8.03
CA THR A 593 2.17 14.10 -7.21
C THR A 593 2.85 13.73 -5.90
N TYR A 594 2.34 12.71 -5.21
CA TYR A 594 2.94 12.18 -3.98
C TYR A 594 4.34 11.62 -4.24
N LEU A 595 4.52 10.82 -5.28
CA LEU A 595 5.81 10.19 -5.61
C LEU A 595 6.88 11.25 -5.92
N VAL A 596 6.53 12.31 -6.65
CA VAL A 596 7.43 13.44 -6.93
C VAL A 596 7.77 14.19 -5.64
N VAL A 597 6.79 14.44 -4.77
CA VAL A 597 7.03 15.09 -3.47
C VAL A 597 8.00 14.26 -2.62
N VAL A 598 7.81 12.94 -2.53
CA VAL A 598 8.71 12.04 -1.80
C VAL A 598 10.12 12.03 -2.41
N ALA A 599 10.23 11.98 -3.74
CA ALA A 599 11.53 12.01 -4.41
C ALA A 599 12.26 13.34 -4.17
N VAL A 600 11.57 14.46 -4.34
CA VAL A 600 12.15 15.80 -4.14
C VAL A 600 12.53 16.02 -2.68
N SER A 601 11.64 15.71 -1.73
CA SER A 601 11.92 15.84 -0.30
C SER A 601 13.08 14.93 0.16
N SER A 602 13.22 13.74 -0.43
CA SER A 602 14.36 12.86 -0.19
C SER A 602 15.68 13.48 -0.67
N VAL A 603 15.69 14.04 -1.89
CA VAL A 603 16.86 14.75 -2.42
C VAL A 603 17.18 15.99 -1.59
N VAL A 604 16.16 16.76 -1.18
CA VAL A 604 16.32 17.95 -0.32
C VAL A 604 16.83 17.57 1.07
N ALA A 605 16.35 16.49 1.68
CA ALA A 605 16.81 16.03 2.99
C ALA A 605 18.28 15.58 2.93
N ILE A 606 18.64 14.77 1.93
CA ILE A 606 20.02 14.29 1.73
C ILE A 606 20.96 15.46 1.37
N GLY A 607 20.53 16.34 0.47
CA GLY A 607 21.28 17.53 0.04
C GLY A 607 21.42 18.57 1.15
N GLY A 608 20.36 18.82 1.91
CA GLY A 608 20.36 19.71 3.08
C GLY A 608 21.31 19.22 4.16
N ALA A 609 21.29 17.91 4.48
CA ALA A 609 22.28 17.30 5.36
C ALA A 609 23.71 17.50 4.82
N ALA A 610 23.92 17.33 3.51
CA ALA A 610 25.23 17.52 2.88
C ALA A 610 25.72 18.98 2.97
N VAL A 611 24.83 19.95 2.79
CA VAL A 611 25.16 21.39 2.86
C VAL A 611 25.43 21.83 4.30
N LEU A 612 24.57 21.45 5.25
CA LEU A 612 24.72 21.79 6.67
C LEU A 612 26.04 21.24 7.24
N THR A 613 26.36 20.00 6.89
CA THR A 613 27.62 19.36 7.29
C THR A 613 28.81 20.02 6.59
N ALA A 614 28.73 20.25 5.28
CA ALA A 614 29.82 20.88 4.54
C ALA A 614 30.13 22.32 4.98
N GLY A 615 29.16 23.05 5.54
CA GLY A 615 29.37 24.34 6.20
C GLY A 615 30.37 24.26 7.36
N ARG A 616 30.36 23.16 8.11
CA ARG A 616 31.24 22.90 9.26
C ARG A 616 32.60 22.27 8.88
N ALA A 617 32.80 21.91 7.61
CA ALA A 617 34.03 21.25 7.16
C ALA A 617 35.30 22.07 7.46
N ARG A 618 35.21 23.41 7.36
CA ARG A 618 36.33 24.32 7.65
C ARG A 618 36.69 24.32 9.14
N GLU A 619 35.69 24.35 10.02
CA GLU A 619 35.89 24.30 11.47
C GLU A 619 36.54 22.99 11.89
N TYR A 620 36.08 21.86 11.36
CA TYR A 620 36.66 20.54 11.64
C TYR A 620 38.11 20.44 11.19
N ALA A 621 38.42 20.98 10.02
CA ALA A 621 39.77 20.91 9.48
C ALA A 621 40.72 21.90 10.20
N GLN A 622 40.22 23.05 10.69
CA GLN A 622 40.97 23.94 11.57
C GLN A 622 41.21 23.34 12.97
N ALA A 623 40.22 22.66 13.54
CA ALA A 623 40.37 21.96 14.81
C ALA A 623 41.47 20.88 14.73
N HIS A 624 41.49 20.12 13.63
CA HIS A 624 42.53 19.10 13.44
C HIS A 624 43.93 19.69 13.25
N LEU A 625 44.06 20.85 12.57
CA LEU A 625 45.34 21.56 12.46
C LEU A 625 45.81 22.18 13.78
N ARG A 626 44.93 22.34 14.78
CA ARG A 626 45.29 22.78 16.14
C ARG A 626 45.68 21.63 17.06
N GLU A 627 45.23 20.41 16.74
CA GLU A 627 45.58 19.18 17.47
C GLU A 627 46.95 18.62 17.05
N LEU A 628 47.43 19.00 15.85
CA LEU A 628 48.77 18.75 15.34
C LEU A 628 49.72 19.86 15.77
#